data_AF-A0A485ABK2-F1
#
_entry.id   AF-A0A485ABK2-F1
#
_cell.length_a   1.000
_cell.length_b   1.000
_cell.length_c   1.000
_cell.angle_alpha   90.00
_cell.angle_beta   90.00
_cell.angle_gamma   90.00
#
_symmetry.space_group_name_H-M   'P 1'
#
loop_
_entity.id
_entity.type
_entity.pdbx_description
1 polymer ?
#
loop_
_entity_poly.entity_id
_entity_poly.type
_entity_poly.pdbx_seq_one_letter_code
_entity_poly.pdbx_strand_id
1 'polypeptide(L)'
;MSKVVTFNRTGGPEVLEIVDLPVAAPAADEVQIRVQALGLNRAEIMYRSGQYVIEPVFPARLGYEAAGVIAAVGSNVDGFFRRRPG
;
A
#
# COMPACT_ATOMS: atom_id res chain seq x y z
N MET A 1 -9.22 -10.57 -0.02
CA MET A 1 -7.88 -10.65 0.60
C MET A 1 -6.88 -10.00 -0.33
N SER A 2 -5.91 -9.26 0.21
CA SER A 2 -4.80 -8.64 -0.54
C SER A 2 -3.47 -9.05 0.07
N LYS A 3 -2.47 -9.27 -0.79
CA LYS A 3 -1.10 -9.53 -0.34
C LYS A 3 -0.40 -8.22 -0.01
N VAL A 4 0.25 -8.18 1.15
CA VAL A 4 0.93 -6.98 1.65
C VAL A 4 2.31 -7.39 2.16
N VAL A 5 3.30 -6.56 1.84
CA VAL A 5 4.67 -6.72 2.36
C VAL A 5 4.77 -6.05 3.72
N THR A 6 5.12 -6.83 4.75
CA THR A 6 5.30 -6.38 6.13
C THR A 6 6.67 -6.76 6.67
N PHE A 7 7.04 -6.18 7.81
CA PHE A 7 8.19 -6.61 8.61
C PHE A 7 7.95 -6.34 10.10
N ASN A 8 8.52 -7.21 10.95
CA ASN A 8 8.31 -7.18 12.42
C ASN A 8 9.55 -6.74 13.22
N ARG A 9 10.67 -6.50 12.54
CA ARG A 9 11.92 -5.99 13.08
C ARG A 9 12.73 -5.33 11.97
N THR A 10 13.60 -4.39 12.30
CA THR A 10 14.49 -3.79 11.29
C THR A 10 15.51 -4.80 10.77
N GLY A 11 15.96 -4.62 9.53
CA GLY A 11 16.99 -5.46 8.91
C GLY A 11 17.11 -5.31 7.39
N GLY A 12 17.86 -6.24 6.79
CA GLY A 12 17.99 -6.37 5.35
C GLY A 12 16.72 -6.96 4.71
N PRO A 13 16.75 -7.36 3.43
CA PRO A 13 15.55 -7.90 2.76
C PRO A 13 14.99 -9.18 3.39
N GLU A 14 15.78 -9.90 4.16
CA GLU A 14 15.40 -11.13 4.86
C GLU A 14 14.32 -10.95 5.94
N VAL A 15 14.04 -9.71 6.38
CA VAL A 15 12.95 -9.43 7.35
C VAL A 15 11.60 -9.22 6.70
N LEU A 16 11.54 -9.21 5.36
CA LEU A 16 10.30 -9.01 4.61
C LEU A 16 9.44 -10.26 4.61
N GLU A 17 8.17 -10.09 4.93
CA GLU A 17 7.15 -11.13 4.92
C GLU A 17 5.99 -10.69 4.03
N ILE A 18 5.41 -11.63 3.29
CA ILE A 18 4.17 -11.39 2.55
C ILE A 18 3.03 -11.99 3.38
N VAL A 19 2.09 -11.12 3.78
CA VAL A 19 0.90 -11.51 4.53
C VAL A 19 -0.36 -11.27 3.71
N ASP A 20 -1.38 -12.09 3.91
CA ASP A 20 -2.72 -11.86 3.35
C ASP A 20 -3.57 -11.08 4.35
N LEU A 21 -4.07 -9.91 3.94
CA LEU A 21 -4.95 -9.07 4.77
C LEU A 21 -6.35 -8.95 4.17
N PRO A 22 -7.41 -8.93 5.01
CA PRO A 22 -8.72 -8.50 4.54
C PRO A 22 -8.67 -7.02 4.15
N VAL A 23 -9.44 -6.66 3.13
CA VAL A 23 -9.57 -5.26 2.69
C VAL A 23 -11.04 -4.92 2.79
N ALA A 24 -11.37 -3.95 3.63
CA ALA A 24 -12.72 -3.44 3.77
C ALA A 24 -13.16 -2.67 2.51
N ALA A 25 -14.45 -2.44 2.37
CA ALA A 25 -14.96 -1.46 1.41
C ALA A 25 -14.44 -0.06 1.77
N PRO A 26 -14.20 0.83 0.78
CA PRO A 26 -13.76 2.19 1.06
C PRO A 26 -14.80 2.94 1.91
N ALA A 27 -14.32 3.78 2.83
CA ALA A 27 -15.16 4.73 3.53
C ALA A 27 -15.73 5.79 2.56
N ALA A 28 -16.64 6.65 3.06
CA ALA A 28 -17.39 7.60 2.24
C ALA A 28 -16.50 8.48 1.33
N ASP A 29 -15.32 8.88 1.82
CA ASP A 29 -14.39 9.79 1.13
C ASP A 29 -13.16 9.07 0.55
N GLU A 30 -13.17 7.74 0.46
CA GLU A 30 -12.02 6.94 0.03
C GLU A 30 -12.19 6.35 -1.38
N VAL A 31 -11.06 6.10 -2.03
CA VAL A 31 -10.99 5.29 -3.26
C VAL A 31 -10.27 3.99 -2.96
N GLN A 32 -10.85 2.87 -3.39
CA GLN A 32 -10.20 1.58 -3.34
C GLN A 32 -9.55 1.26 -4.68
N ILE A 33 -8.22 1.08 -4.68
CA ILE A 33 -7.43 0.77 -5.87
C ILE A 33 -7.05 -0.70 -5.87
N ARG A 34 -7.31 -1.39 -6.98
CA ARG A 34 -6.68 -2.68 -7.29
C ARG A 34 -5.30 -2.41 -7.86
N VAL A 35 -4.30 -2.49 -6.99
CA VAL A 35 -2.90 -2.24 -7.32
C VAL A 35 -2.41 -3.23 -8.39
N GLN A 36 -1.74 -2.71 -9.42
CA GLN A 36 -1.11 -3.49 -10.48
C GLN A 36 0.41 -3.31 -10.50
N ALA A 37 0.90 -2.16 -10.02
CA ALA A 37 2.32 -1.87 -9.88
C ALA A 37 2.57 -1.05 -8.61
N LEU A 38 3.75 -1.23 -8.02
CA LEU A 38 4.25 -0.49 -6.87
C LEU A 38 5.53 0.25 -7.26
N GLY A 39 5.64 1.49 -6.82
CA GLY A 39 6.90 2.24 -6.89
C GLY A 39 7.86 1.76 -5.80
N LEU A 40 9.16 1.79 -6.09
CA LEU A 40 10.20 1.52 -5.09
C LEU A 40 10.99 2.80 -4.86
N ASN A 41 11.03 3.27 -3.61
CA ASN A 41 11.83 4.41 -3.23
C ASN A 41 12.97 3.98 -2.28
N ARG A 42 13.99 4.83 -2.18
CA ARG A 42 15.11 4.59 -1.25
C ARG A 42 14.65 4.68 0.22
N ALA A 43 13.61 5.46 0.46
CA ALA A 43 13.04 5.68 1.78
C ALA A 43 12.56 4.37 2.42
N GLU A 44 11.98 3.44 1.66
CA GLU A 44 11.54 2.14 2.19
C GLU A 44 12.71 1.28 2.67
N ILE A 45 13.86 1.32 1.96
CA ILE A 45 15.07 0.61 2.39
C ILE A 45 15.55 1.20 3.72
N MET A 46 15.66 2.53 3.80
CA MET A 46 16.08 3.22 5.02
C MET A 46 15.12 2.96 6.17
N TYR A 47 13.81 2.96 5.92
CA TYR A 47 12.78 2.72 6.93
C TYR A 47 12.87 1.28 7.45
N ARG A 48 12.92 0.29 6.55
CA ARG A 48 13.07 -1.12 6.92
C ARG A 48 14.39 -1.40 7.65
N SER A 49 15.48 -0.74 7.27
CA SER A 49 16.79 -0.93 7.91
C SER A 49 16.99 -0.10 9.18
N GLY A 50 16.00 0.69 9.61
CA GLY A 50 16.09 1.52 10.82
C GLY A 50 16.99 2.76 10.68
N GLN A 51 17.22 3.23 9.46
CA GLN A 51 18.06 4.39 9.12
C GLN A 51 17.25 5.61 8.65
N TYR A 52 15.92 5.52 8.68
CA TYR A 52 15.05 6.63 8.31
C TYR A 52 14.77 7.54 9.51
N VAL A 53 14.34 8.78 9.24
CA VAL A 53 14.05 9.78 10.27
C VAL A 53 12.86 9.41 11.17
N ILE A 54 12.02 8.48 10.72
CA ILE A 54 10.89 7.94 11.47
C ILE A 54 11.19 6.48 11.81
N GLU A 55 11.03 6.13 13.08
CA GLU A 55 11.17 4.76 13.55
C GLU A 55 9.98 3.87 13.13
N PRO A 56 10.21 2.61 12.74
CA PRO A 56 9.13 1.69 12.44
C PRO A 56 8.27 1.33 13.67
N VAL A 57 6.95 1.37 13.50
CA VAL A 57 6.00 0.79 14.46
C VAL A 57 5.56 -0.57 13.94
N PHE A 58 5.86 -1.62 14.70
CA PHE A 58 5.63 -3.00 14.26
C PHE A 58 4.20 -3.50 14.57
N PRO A 59 3.60 -4.33 13.69
CA PRO A 59 4.08 -4.72 12.36
C PRO A 59 4.05 -3.56 11.37
N ALA A 60 5.17 -3.29 10.71
CA ALA A 60 5.32 -2.17 9.79
C ALA A 60 5.07 -2.62 8.34
N ARG A 61 4.64 -1.68 7.48
CA ARG A 61 4.34 -1.90 6.05
C ARG A 61 5.23 -1.02 5.17
N LEU A 62 5.39 -1.45 3.93
CA LEU A 62 6.06 -0.71 2.86
C LEU A 62 5.09 -0.38 1.72
N GLY A 63 5.51 0.53 0.84
CA GLY A 63 4.78 0.92 -0.36
C GLY A 63 4.16 2.30 -0.23
N TYR A 64 4.93 3.34 -0.58
CA TYR A 64 4.45 4.72 -0.60
C TYR A 64 3.77 5.11 -1.90
N GLU A 65 4.03 4.37 -2.98
CA GLU A 65 3.52 4.67 -4.31
C GLU A 65 2.95 3.43 -5.00
N ALA A 66 1.81 3.60 -5.66
CA ALA A 66 1.13 2.54 -6.38
C ALA A 66 0.43 3.07 -7.64
N ALA A 67 0.28 2.20 -8.63
CA ALA A 67 -0.56 2.43 -9.80
C ALA A 67 -1.49 1.22 -10.00
N GLY A 68 -2.71 1.49 -10.46
CA GLY A 68 -3.70 0.44 -10.66
C GLY A 68 -5.03 0.98 -11.15
N VAL A 69 -6.06 0.16 -10.98
CA VAL A 69 -7.42 0.49 -11.43
C VAL A 69 -8.31 0.72 -10.22
N ILE A 70 -9.15 1.75 -10.28
CA ILE A 70 -10.18 1.99 -9.27
C ILE A 70 -11.14 0.81 -9.26
N ALA A 71 -11.21 0.11 -8.14
CA ALA A 71 -12.08 -1.04 -7.93
C ALA A 71 -13.44 -0.63 -7.34
N ALA A 72 -13.45 0.36 -6.45
CA ALA A 72 -14.63 0.93 -5.82
C ALA A 72 -14.33 2.36 -5.33
N VAL A 73 -15.38 3.14 -5.09
CA VAL A 73 -15.32 4.49 -4.54
C VAL A 73 -16.35 4.63 -3.41
N GLY A 74 -16.03 5.46 -2.42
CA GLY A 74 -16.95 5.86 -1.37
C GLY A 74 -18.11 6.72 -1.87
N SER A 75 -19.15 6.86 -1.05
CA SER A 75 -20.39 7.56 -1.42
C SER A 75 -20.23 9.05 -1.73
N ASN A 76 -19.18 9.69 -1.22
CA ASN A 76 -18.93 11.12 -1.39
C ASN A 76 -17.87 11.40 -2.48
N VAL A 77 -17.40 10.37 -3.17
CA VAL A 77 -16.33 10.48 -4.15
C VAL A 77 -16.91 10.69 -5.55
N ASP A 78 -16.73 11.90 -6.07
CA ASP A 78 -17.10 12.30 -7.43
C ASP A 78 -15.89 12.42 -8.38
N GLY A 79 -16.13 12.54 -9.68
CA GLY A 79 -15.09 12.92 -10.67
C GLY A 79 -14.16 11.79 -11.15
N PHE A 80 -14.21 10.61 -10.55
CA PHE A 80 -13.52 9.41 -11.06
C PHE A 80 -14.39 8.72 -12.12
N PHE A 81 -14.33 9.19 -13.37
CA PHE A 81 -15.10 8.60 -14.45
C PHE A 81 -14.54 7.23 -14.85
N ARG A 82 -15.46 6.26 -14.97
CA ARG A 82 -15.22 4.89 -15.44
C ARG A 82 -14.48 4.92 -16.79
N ARG A 83 -13.44 4.10 -16.91
CA ARG A 83 -12.62 3.88 -18.12
C ARG A 83 -13.48 3.98 -19.39
N ARG A 84 -13.15 4.89 -20.32
CA ARG A 84 -13.75 4.86 -21.67
C ARG A 84 -13.51 3.46 -22.24
N PRO A 85 -14.54 2.79 -22.82
CA PRO A 85 -14.28 1.58 -23.57
C PRO A 85 -13.29 1.94 -24.69
N GLY A 86 -12.22 1.15 -24.78
CA GLY A 86 -11.32 1.19 -25.93
C GLY A 86 -11.98 0.60 -27.16
#